data_AF-A0A2M7RBN7-F1
#
_entry.id   AF-A0A2M7RBN7-F1
#
_cell.length_a   1.000
_cell.length_b   1.000
_cell.length_c   1.000
_cell.angle_alpha   90.00
_cell.angle_beta   90.00
_cell.angle_gamma   90.00
#
_symmetry.space_group_name_H-M   'P 1'
#
loop_
_entity.id
_entity.type
_entity.pdbx_description
1 polymer ?
#
loop_
_entity_poly.entity_id
_entity_poly.type
_entity_poly.pdbx_seq_one_letter_code
_entity_poly.pdbx_strand_id
1 'polypeptide(L)'
;MKKVFNLILTGAIFSLILIAPKSAFADDGCTPVYGGGQTCPPPGNITIDKTVQNPQSGIFVDNLTTNDPKYSAGQIVNFKIVITNTTGTNIPSVSVKDVFPSYLTFVSGNGSFDAGKNTLTFSLSNLNGGQTQTFNVQAKVVDGANIPFNNGVVCVVNQAFGTTSGGQTAQDNSQLCIQKITVTPTPVVTTKGGLPVAPAPKIIATPATGPEMLPLIGLIPTGIAGFILRRKINK
;
A
#
# COMPACT_ATOMS: atom_id res chain seq x y z
N MET A 1 -43.96 -50.08 -61.92
CA MET A 1 -43.84 -48.65 -62.33
C MET A 1 -44.47 -47.83 -61.20
N LYS A 2 -43.75 -47.43 -60.15
CA LYS A 2 -43.02 -46.16 -59.94
C LYS A 2 -43.82 -44.87 -60.23
N LYS A 3 -44.15 -44.19 -59.11
CA LYS A 3 -44.40 -42.74 -58.87
C LYS A 3 -45.79 -42.23 -59.31
N VAL A 4 -46.46 -41.25 -58.69
CA VAL A 4 -46.06 -39.98 -58.02
C VAL A 4 -47.26 -39.42 -57.19
N PHE A 5 -47.01 -38.68 -56.08
CA PHE A 5 -47.81 -37.59 -55.44
C PHE A 5 -49.25 -37.91 -54.93
N ASN A 6 -49.77 -37.40 -53.80
CA ASN A 6 -49.68 -36.04 -53.27
C ASN A 6 -50.09 -35.99 -51.77
N LEU A 7 -49.51 -35.04 -51.04
CA LEU A 7 -49.63 -34.74 -49.61
C LEU A 7 -50.67 -33.62 -49.38
N ILE A 8 -51.63 -33.81 -48.45
CA ILE A 8 -52.55 -32.77 -47.92
C ILE A 8 -52.70 -33.13 -46.43
N LEU A 9 -52.16 -32.45 -45.41
CA LEU A 9 -52.08 -31.03 -45.01
C LEU A 9 -53.44 -30.38 -44.70
N THR A 10 -53.92 -30.58 -43.47
CA THR A 10 -54.84 -29.66 -42.79
C THR A 10 -54.18 -29.17 -41.50
N GLY A 11 -53.74 -27.91 -41.53
CA GLY A 11 -53.03 -27.23 -40.46
C GLY A 11 -53.97 -26.64 -39.41
N ALA A 12 -53.68 -26.92 -38.15
CA ALA A 12 -54.09 -26.08 -37.03
C ALA A 12 -52.93 -25.12 -36.73
N ILE A 13 -53.06 -23.88 -37.18
CA ILE A 13 -52.14 -22.78 -36.87
C ILE A 13 -52.34 -22.40 -35.41
N PHE A 14 -51.53 -22.98 -34.53
CA PHE A 14 -51.34 -22.48 -33.18
C PHE A 14 -50.36 -21.31 -33.28
N SER A 15 -50.89 -20.07 -33.32
CA SER A 15 -50.07 -18.87 -33.18
C SER A 15 -49.44 -18.84 -31.80
N LEU A 16 -48.22 -19.34 -31.70
CA LEU A 16 -47.36 -19.20 -30.54
C LEU A 16 -46.80 -17.77 -30.55
N ILE A 17 -47.48 -16.89 -29.83
CA ILE A 17 -46.98 -15.54 -29.51
C ILE A 17 -45.71 -15.72 -28.67
N LEU A 18 -44.55 -15.56 -29.31
CA LEU A 18 -43.25 -15.43 -28.66
C LEU A 18 -43.13 -14.03 -28.05
N ILE A 19 -43.72 -13.83 -26.87
CA ILE A 19 -43.31 -12.74 -25.98
C ILE A 19 -41.98 -13.17 -25.37
N ALA A 20 -40.89 -12.61 -25.87
CA ALA A 20 -39.62 -12.68 -25.13
C ALA A 20 -39.85 -12.03 -23.76
N PRO A 21 -39.57 -12.71 -22.63
CA PRO A 21 -39.60 -12.05 -21.35
C PRO A 21 -38.53 -10.96 -21.38
N LYS A 22 -38.95 -9.70 -21.28
CA LYS A 22 -38.03 -8.64 -20.88
C LYS A 22 -37.52 -9.04 -19.51
N SER A 23 -36.23 -9.31 -19.40
CA SER A 23 -35.57 -9.53 -18.12
C SER A 23 -35.85 -8.32 -17.24
N ALA A 24 -36.78 -8.46 -16.30
CA ALA A 24 -36.94 -7.51 -15.22
C ALA A 24 -35.80 -7.83 -14.24
N PHE A 25 -34.84 -6.91 -14.12
CA PHE A 25 -33.89 -6.97 -13.03
C PHE A 25 -34.70 -6.77 -11.74
N ALA A 26 -34.87 -7.84 -10.97
CA ALA A 26 -35.35 -7.72 -9.61
C ALA A 26 -34.28 -6.94 -8.83
N ASP A 27 -34.70 -5.86 -8.17
CA ASP A 27 -33.87 -5.16 -7.18
C ASP A 27 -33.73 -6.09 -5.97
N ASP A 28 -32.57 -6.74 -5.87
CA ASP A 28 -32.28 -7.98 -5.15
C ASP A 28 -32.27 -7.84 -3.61
N GLY A 29 -32.99 -6.87 -3.05
CA GLY A 29 -32.96 -6.55 -1.63
C GLY A 29 -34.30 -6.18 -0.99
N CYS A 30 -35.37 -6.01 -1.77
CA CYS A 30 -36.61 -5.50 -1.20
C CYS A 30 -37.45 -6.60 -0.54
N THR A 31 -37.91 -6.33 0.68
CA THR A 31 -38.76 -7.25 1.44
C THR A 31 -40.22 -6.80 1.38
N PRO A 32 -41.18 -7.74 1.26
CA PRO A 32 -42.60 -7.42 1.32
C PRO A 32 -42.98 -7.02 2.75
N VAL A 33 -43.74 -5.93 2.91
CA VAL A 33 -44.27 -5.47 4.21
C VAL A 33 -45.70 -5.97 4.40
N TYR A 34 -46.00 -6.48 5.60
CA TYR A 34 -47.35 -6.89 5.97
C TYR A 34 -48.30 -5.68 5.93
N GLY A 35 -49.32 -5.74 5.06
CA GLY A 35 -50.23 -4.61 4.77
C GLY A 35 -50.23 -4.14 3.31
N GLY A 36 -49.35 -4.70 2.47
CA GLY A 36 -49.22 -4.35 1.07
C GLY A 36 -48.19 -3.24 0.85
N GLY A 37 -47.28 -3.46 -0.10
CA GLY A 37 -46.13 -2.60 -0.36
C GLY A 37 -44.80 -3.33 -0.19
N GLN A 38 -43.74 -2.70 -0.66
CA GLN A 38 -42.39 -3.24 -0.67
C GLN A 38 -41.46 -2.21 -0.01
N THR A 39 -40.71 -2.63 1.01
CA THR A 39 -39.62 -1.81 1.56
C THR A 39 -38.31 -2.27 0.94
N CYS A 40 -37.72 -1.39 0.16
CA CYS A 40 -36.38 -1.59 -0.36
C CYS A 40 -35.36 -1.05 0.66
N PRO A 41 -34.28 -1.78 0.96
CA PRO A 41 -33.12 -1.22 1.63
C PRO A 41 -32.67 0.04 0.88
N PRO A 42 -32.25 1.10 1.58
CA PRO A 42 -31.84 2.33 0.92
C PRO A 42 -30.71 2.05 -0.10
N PRO A 43 -30.83 2.54 -1.35
CA PRO A 43 -29.74 2.44 -2.32
C PRO A 43 -28.53 3.22 -1.82
N GLY A 44 -27.33 2.68 -2.04
CA GLY A 44 -26.09 3.43 -1.82
C GLY A 44 -25.05 2.78 -0.92
N ASN A 45 -24.82 1.48 -1.04
CA ASN A 45 -23.60 0.91 -0.45
C ASN A 45 -22.39 1.32 -1.30
N ILE A 46 -21.38 1.85 -0.61
CA ILE A 46 -20.07 2.17 -1.17
C ILE A 46 -19.00 1.46 -0.34
N THR A 47 -17.86 1.21 -0.94
CA THR A 47 -16.62 0.91 -0.21
C THR A 47 -15.61 2.01 -0.45
N ILE A 48 -14.74 2.21 0.54
CA ILE A 48 -13.57 3.07 0.44
C ILE A 48 -12.36 2.18 0.72
N ASP A 49 -11.34 2.32 -0.09
CA ASP A 49 -10.02 1.74 0.12
C ASP A 49 -9.00 2.88 0.10
N LYS A 50 -8.23 3.01 1.17
CA LYS A 50 -7.25 4.06 1.35
C LYS A 50 -5.88 3.44 1.51
N THR A 51 -4.98 3.83 0.62
CA THR A 51 -3.61 3.33 0.64
C THR A 51 -2.61 4.47 0.66
N VAL A 52 -1.42 4.20 1.19
CA VAL A 52 -0.27 5.11 1.21
C VAL A 52 0.85 4.53 0.34
N GLN A 53 1.56 5.39 -0.37
CA GLN A 53 2.73 4.98 -1.12
C GLN A 53 3.85 4.58 -0.16
N ASN A 54 4.51 3.47 -0.41
CA ASN A 54 5.76 3.12 0.26
C ASN A 54 6.89 4.05 -0.24
N PRO A 55 7.58 4.78 0.64
CA PRO A 55 8.57 5.79 0.23
C PRO A 55 9.82 5.20 -0.43
N GLN A 56 10.06 3.89 -0.28
CA GLN A 56 11.21 3.21 -0.88
C GLN A 56 10.83 2.52 -2.19
N SER A 57 9.72 1.78 -2.23
CA SER A 57 9.34 0.99 -3.42
C SER A 57 8.43 1.75 -4.39
N GLY A 58 7.78 2.84 -3.96
CA GLY A 58 6.80 3.57 -4.76
C GLY A 58 5.45 2.84 -4.92
N ILE A 59 5.28 1.67 -4.29
CA ILE A 59 4.06 0.86 -4.35
C ILE A 59 3.05 1.33 -3.30
N PHE A 60 1.78 1.40 -3.65
CA PHE A 60 0.71 1.70 -2.69
C PHE A 60 0.41 0.46 -1.83
N VAL A 61 0.40 0.66 -0.52
CA VAL A 61 0.08 -0.35 0.48
C VAL A 61 -0.96 0.20 1.44
N ASP A 62 -1.70 -0.71 2.07
CA ASP A 62 -2.73 -0.38 3.06
C ASP A 62 -2.13 0.38 4.26
N ASN A 63 -1.04 -0.15 4.80
CA ASN A 63 -0.39 0.39 5.98
C ASN A 63 1.14 0.26 5.89
N LEU A 64 1.84 1.25 6.44
CA LEU A 64 3.27 1.20 6.77
C LEU A 64 3.41 1.24 8.29
N THR A 65 4.11 0.25 8.83
CA THR A 65 4.36 0.05 10.25
C THR A 65 5.79 0.45 10.63
N THR A 66 6.15 0.27 11.90
CA THR A 66 7.50 0.57 12.41
C THR A 66 8.60 -0.27 11.77
N ASN A 67 8.27 -1.42 11.18
CA ASN A 67 9.23 -2.28 10.47
C ASN A 67 9.39 -1.91 8.99
N ASP A 68 8.49 -1.08 8.47
CA ASP A 68 8.48 -0.66 7.07
C ASP A 68 9.33 0.61 6.84
N PRO A 69 9.60 0.96 5.57
CA PRO A 69 10.26 2.22 5.22
C PRO A 69 9.50 3.43 5.77
N LYS A 70 10.23 4.34 6.42
CA LYS A 70 9.68 5.50 7.12
C LYS A 70 9.85 6.77 6.29
N TYR A 71 8.90 7.68 6.43
CA TYR A 71 9.01 9.01 5.87
C TYR A 71 9.91 9.90 6.72
N SER A 72 10.63 10.82 6.08
CA SER A 72 11.45 11.84 6.72
C SER A 72 10.77 13.21 6.67
N ALA A 73 11.18 14.11 7.54
CA ALA A 73 10.72 15.49 7.53
C ALA A 73 10.86 16.13 6.13
N GLY A 74 9.83 16.86 5.71
CA GLY A 74 9.81 17.52 4.40
C GLY A 74 9.45 16.63 3.20
N GLN A 75 9.36 15.31 3.35
CA GLN A 75 9.00 14.41 2.24
C GLN A 75 7.53 14.53 1.86
N ILE A 76 7.26 14.31 0.57
CA ILE A 76 5.90 14.17 0.03
C ILE A 76 5.38 12.76 0.31
N VAL A 77 4.17 12.68 0.85
CA VAL A 77 3.42 11.46 1.09
C VAL A 77 2.28 11.41 0.09
N ASN A 78 2.23 10.36 -0.72
CA ASN A 78 1.14 10.15 -1.67
C ASN A 78 0.15 9.14 -1.09
N PHE A 79 -1.11 9.53 -1.02
CA PHE A 79 -2.24 8.66 -0.70
C PHE A 79 -3.10 8.45 -1.93
N LYS A 80 -3.79 7.31 -1.94
CA LYS A 80 -4.81 6.97 -2.90
C LYS A 80 -6.10 6.62 -2.16
N ILE A 81 -7.21 7.17 -2.63
CA ILE A 81 -8.55 6.87 -2.14
C ILE A 81 -9.33 6.27 -3.31
N VAL A 82 -9.72 5.02 -3.17
CA VAL A 82 -10.51 4.28 -4.16
C VAL A 82 -11.92 4.14 -3.62
N ILE A 83 -12.91 4.57 -4.38
CA ILE A 83 -14.32 4.54 -4.00
C ILE A 83 -15.06 3.68 -4.99
N THR A 84 -15.75 2.65 -4.50
CA THR A 84 -16.50 1.72 -5.34
C THR A 84 -17.97 1.73 -4.96
N ASN A 85 -18.85 1.86 -5.94
CA ASN A 85 -20.26 1.57 -5.76
C ASN A 85 -20.47 0.06 -5.85
N THR A 86 -20.82 -0.57 -4.73
CA THR A 86 -21.01 -2.02 -4.66
C THR A 86 -22.42 -2.47 -5.03
N THR A 87 -23.29 -1.52 -5.40
CA THR A 87 -24.67 -1.80 -5.82
C THR A 87 -24.78 -1.87 -7.34
N GLY A 88 -25.92 -2.37 -7.84
CA GLY A 88 -26.27 -2.33 -9.27
C GLY A 88 -26.89 -1.01 -9.74
N THR A 89 -27.13 -0.06 -8.84
CA THR A 89 -27.85 1.19 -9.13
C THR A 89 -26.93 2.40 -9.05
N ASN A 90 -27.26 3.47 -9.77
CA ASN A 90 -26.48 4.71 -9.74
C ASN A 90 -26.61 5.42 -8.39
N ILE A 91 -25.48 5.86 -7.82
CA ILE A 91 -25.44 6.71 -6.63
C ILE A 91 -25.32 8.18 -7.10
N PRO A 92 -26.34 9.02 -6.88
CA PRO A 92 -26.36 10.39 -7.40
C PRO A 92 -25.22 11.25 -6.88
N SER A 93 -24.90 11.14 -5.59
CA SER A 93 -23.77 11.87 -5.00
C SER A 93 -23.12 11.11 -3.85
N VAL A 94 -21.80 11.23 -3.76
CA VAL A 94 -21.00 10.77 -2.60
C VAL A 94 -20.15 11.95 -2.12
N SER A 95 -20.33 12.36 -0.87
CA SER A 95 -19.44 13.32 -0.19
C SER A 95 -18.30 12.55 0.46
N VAL A 96 -17.06 12.99 0.25
CA VAL A 96 -15.85 12.37 0.78
C VAL A 96 -15.12 13.37 1.65
N LYS A 97 -14.65 12.93 2.81
CA LYS A 97 -13.82 13.71 3.74
C LYS A 97 -12.55 12.92 4.04
N ASP A 98 -11.40 13.52 3.85
CA ASP A 98 -10.11 12.95 4.18
C ASP A 98 -9.44 13.76 5.29
N VAL A 99 -9.34 13.18 6.47
CA VAL A 99 -8.82 13.81 7.69
C VAL A 99 -7.35 13.48 7.84
N PHE A 100 -6.52 14.52 7.77
CA PHE A 100 -5.08 14.39 7.88
C PHE A 100 -4.68 14.35 9.36
N PRO A 101 -3.75 13.46 9.74
CA PRO A 101 -3.22 13.44 11.09
C PRO A 101 -2.26 14.60 11.33
N SER A 102 -1.80 14.71 12.57
CA SER A 102 -0.67 15.56 12.90
C SER A 102 0.57 15.21 12.07
N TYR A 103 1.46 16.19 11.94
CA TYR A 103 2.72 16.10 11.19
C TYR A 103 2.59 15.95 9.67
N LEU A 104 1.38 15.97 9.13
CA LEU A 104 1.12 16.09 7.69
C LEU A 104 0.45 17.42 7.37
N THR A 105 0.87 18.01 6.27
CA THR A 105 0.28 19.22 5.69
C THR A 105 -0.23 18.91 4.29
N PHE A 106 -1.45 19.33 3.99
CA PHE A 106 -2.03 19.14 2.66
C PHE A 106 -1.22 19.88 1.59
N VAL A 107 -0.96 19.20 0.46
CA VAL A 107 -0.29 19.78 -0.71
C VAL A 107 -1.25 19.88 -1.88
N SER A 108 -1.91 18.77 -2.23
CA SER A 108 -2.85 18.74 -3.35
C SER A 108 -3.82 17.55 -3.25
N GLY A 109 -4.97 17.68 -3.90
CA GLY A 109 -6.03 16.68 -3.92
C GLY A 109 -7.29 17.28 -4.52
N ASN A 110 -8.27 16.43 -4.79
CA ASN A 110 -9.56 16.89 -5.32
C ASN A 110 -10.35 17.63 -4.23
N GLY A 111 -10.97 18.75 -4.60
CA GLY A 111 -11.91 19.49 -3.75
C GLY A 111 -11.29 20.63 -2.95
N SER A 112 -11.80 20.84 -1.74
CA SER A 112 -11.47 21.99 -0.89
C SER A 112 -10.89 21.51 0.44
N PHE A 113 -9.78 22.12 0.84
CA PHE A 113 -9.11 21.81 2.10
C PHE A 113 -9.47 22.83 3.19
N ASP A 114 -9.94 22.35 4.34
CA ASP A 114 -10.17 23.13 5.54
C ASP A 114 -8.97 22.97 6.49
N ALA A 115 -8.14 24.01 6.58
CA ALA A 115 -6.95 24.02 7.42
C ALA A 115 -7.27 24.01 8.93
N GLY A 116 -8.43 24.53 9.35
CA GLY A 116 -8.83 24.54 10.76
C GLY A 116 -9.23 23.14 11.26
N LYS A 117 -9.72 22.28 10.36
CA LYS A 117 -10.08 20.89 10.64
C LYS A 117 -9.05 19.87 10.11
N ASN A 118 -8.00 20.33 9.44
CA ASN A 118 -7.04 19.50 8.72
C ASN A 118 -7.72 18.45 7.81
N THR A 119 -8.75 18.87 7.07
CA THR A 119 -9.64 17.95 6.33
C THR A 119 -9.84 18.39 4.89
N LEU A 120 -9.57 17.50 3.93
CA LEU A 120 -9.93 17.67 2.52
C LEU A 120 -11.36 17.17 2.29
N THR A 121 -12.19 17.94 1.60
CA THR A 121 -13.56 17.53 1.25
C THR A 121 -13.81 17.65 -0.25
N PHE A 122 -14.36 16.60 -0.85
CA PHE A 122 -14.79 16.58 -2.25
C PHE A 122 -16.05 15.76 -2.44
N SER A 123 -16.71 15.93 -3.59
CA SER A 123 -17.93 15.19 -3.93
C SER A 123 -17.82 14.54 -5.30
N LEU A 124 -18.37 13.34 -5.41
CA LEU A 124 -18.58 12.65 -6.67
C LEU A 124 -20.04 12.79 -7.08
N SER A 125 -20.29 12.85 -8.38
CA SER A 125 -21.63 12.81 -8.97
C SER A 125 -21.77 11.59 -9.87
N ASN A 126 -22.93 10.94 -9.82
CA ASN A 126 -23.32 9.83 -10.70
C ASN A 126 -22.29 8.69 -10.72
N LEU A 127 -22.07 8.08 -9.56
CA LEU A 127 -21.26 6.87 -9.46
C LEU A 127 -22.14 5.67 -9.84
N ASN A 128 -22.00 5.18 -11.07
CA ASN A 128 -22.81 4.09 -11.62
C ASN A 128 -22.62 2.79 -10.83
N GLY A 129 -23.59 1.87 -10.93
CA GLY A 129 -23.50 0.56 -10.29
C GLY A 129 -22.24 -0.21 -10.70
N GLY A 130 -21.50 -0.75 -9.73
CA GLY A 130 -20.22 -1.43 -9.94
C GLY A 130 -19.04 -0.53 -10.33
N GLN A 131 -19.24 0.80 -10.44
CA GLN A 131 -18.17 1.71 -10.84
C GLN A 131 -17.20 1.98 -9.69
N THR A 132 -15.91 2.01 -10.02
CA THR A 132 -14.82 2.44 -9.13
C THR A 132 -14.21 3.75 -9.65
N GLN A 133 -13.94 4.68 -8.73
CA GLN A 133 -13.17 5.90 -9.00
C GLN A 133 -11.99 6.02 -8.03
N THR A 134 -10.88 6.55 -8.53
CA THR A 134 -9.62 6.66 -7.80
C THR A 134 -9.18 8.12 -7.71
N PHE A 135 -8.83 8.56 -6.50
CA PHE A 135 -8.38 9.93 -6.20
C PHE A 135 -6.99 9.89 -5.59
N ASN A 136 -6.11 10.76 -6.09
CA ASN A 136 -4.76 10.93 -5.55
C ASN A 136 -4.74 12.14 -4.62
N VAL A 137 -4.13 11.98 -3.46
CA VAL A 137 -4.02 13.01 -2.44
C VAL A 137 -2.56 13.11 -2.01
N GLN A 138 -1.99 14.30 -2.01
CA GLN A 138 -0.61 14.55 -1.61
C GLN A 138 -0.59 15.34 -0.30
N ALA A 139 0.19 14.83 0.65
CA ALA A 139 0.60 15.54 1.84
C ALA A 139 2.11 15.78 1.83
N LYS A 140 2.58 16.69 2.68
CA LYS A 140 3.98 16.87 3.01
C LYS A 140 4.17 16.63 4.50
N VAL A 141 5.17 15.83 4.88
CA VAL A 141 5.61 15.72 6.27
C VAL A 141 6.15 17.08 6.70
N VAL A 142 5.66 17.59 7.84
CA VAL A 142 6.13 18.87 8.39
C VAL A 142 7.64 18.91 8.52
N ASP A 143 8.21 20.11 8.44
CA ASP A 143 9.65 20.29 8.58
C ASP A 143 10.12 19.84 9.98
N GLY A 144 11.39 19.41 10.09
CA GLY A 144 11.90 18.73 11.28
C GLY A 144 11.82 19.55 12.57
N ALA A 145 11.78 20.88 12.47
CA ALA A 145 11.59 21.79 13.61
C ALA A 145 10.20 21.63 14.27
N ASN A 146 9.19 21.21 13.51
CA ASN A 146 7.81 21.02 13.97
C ASN A 146 7.53 19.59 14.46
N ILE A 147 8.55 18.73 14.51
CA ILE A 147 8.47 17.38 15.07
C ILE A 147 9.10 17.40 16.48
N PRO A 148 8.33 17.11 17.55
CA PRO A 148 8.74 17.39 18.92
C PRO A 148 9.79 16.43 19.50
N PHE A 149 10.16 15.37 18.78
CA PHE A 149 11.18 14.41 19.17
C PHE A 149 12.43 14.53 18.29
N ASN A 150 13.59 14.11 18.79
CA ASN A 150 14.87 14.24 18.08
C ASN A 150 15.34 12.94 17.44
N ASN A 151 15.17 11.81 18.14
CA ASN A 151 15.49 10.49 17.63
C ASN A 151 14.33 9.57 17.94
N GLY A 152 13.58 9.19 16.90
CA GLY A 152 12.42 8.35 17.10
C GLY A 152 11.61 8.12 15.84
N VAL A 153 10.59 7.29 16.01
CA VAL A 153 9.59 6.96 14.99
C VAL A 153 8.22 7.26 15.59
N VAL A 154 7.38 7.97 14.85
CA VAL A 154 5.97 8.15 15.18
C VAL A 154 5.14 7.61 14.03
N CYS A 155 4.08 6.86 14.33
CA CYS A 155 3.15 6.40 13.32
C CYS A 155 1.84 7.18 13.45
N VAL A 156 1.32 7.62 12.31
CA VAL A 156 0.11 8.44 12.19
C VAL A 156 -0.83 7.83 11.17
N VAL A 157 -2.11 8.11 11.32
CA VAL A 157 -3.17 7.48 10.52
C VAL A 157 -3.98 8.55 9.80
N ASN A 158 -4.04 8.45 8.48
CA ASN A 158 -4.90 9.29 7.65
C ASN A 158 -6.22 8.57 7.40
N GLN A 159 -7.35 9.25 7.57
CA GLN A 159 -8.68 8.61 7.58
C GLN A 159 -9.59 9.21 6.52
N ALA A 160 -10.13 8.37 5.64
CA ALA A 160 -11.11 8.77 4.64
C ALA A 160 -12.51 8.29 5.02
N PHE A 161 -13.49 9.16 4.85
CA PHE A 161 -14.90 8.90 5.12
C PHE A 161 -15.71 9.26 3.88
N GLY A 162 -16.71 8.46 3.54
CA GLY A 162 -17.66 8.75 2.48
C GLY A 162 -19.09 8.67 3.00
N THR A 163 -19.95 9.51 2.45
CA THR A 163 -21.38 9.52 2.75
C THR A 163 -22.15 9.69 1.45
N THR A 164 -23.05 8.75 1.15
CA THR A 164 -23.89 8.81 -0.04
C THR A 164 -25.09 9.75 0.19
N SER A 165 -25.77 10.14 -0.90
CA SER A 165 -27.04 10.89 -0.80
C SER A 165 -28.13 10.16 -0.02
N GLY A 166 -28.04 8.83 0.09
CA GLY A 166 -28.96 8.00 0.88
C GLY A 166 -28.59 7.91 2.37
N GLY A 167 -27.51 8.57 2.81
CA GLY A 167 -27.06 8.57 4.20
C GLY A 167 -26.15 7.40 4.58
N GLN A 168 -25.86 6.48 3.65
CA GLN A 168 -24.95 5.37 3.89
C GLN A 168 -23.52 5.87 4.02
N THR A 169 -22.74 5.26 4.91
CA THR A 169 -21.36 5.66 5.17
C THR A 169 -20.39 4.50 4.94
N ALA A 170 -19.18 4.86 4.51
CA ALA A 170 -18.04 3.97 4.47
C ALA A 170 -16.82 4.75 4.95
N GLN A 171 -15.84 4.04 5.48
CA GLN A 171 -14.60 4.64 5.93
C GLN A 171 -13.45 3.67 5.74
N ASP A 172 -12.26 4.21 5.55
CA ASP A 172 -11.05 3.44 5.58
C ASP A 172 -9.87 4.31 6.02
N ASN A 173 -8.78 3.67 6.42
CA ASN A 173 -7.63 4.35 6.99
C ASN A 173 -6.31 3.80 6.46
N SER A 174 -5.29 4.66 6.43
CA SER A 174 -3.95 4.25 6.03
C SER A 174 -2.92 4.85 6.98
N GLN A 175 -2.10 3.97 7.56
CA GLN A 175 -1.03 4.32 8.48
C GLN A 175 0.29 4.54 7.74
N LEU A 176 1.05 5.53 8.21
CA LEU A 176 2.45 5.69 7.89
C LEU A 176 3.28 6.00 9.13
N CYS A 177 4.58 5.72 9.05
CA CYS A 177 5.52 6.07 10.10
C CYS A 177 6.52 7.11 9.61
N ILE A 178 6.73 8.14 10.44
CA ILE A 178 7.66 9.24 10.24
C ILE A 178 8.84 9.03 11.18
N GLN A 179 10.05 9.13 10.64
CA GLN A 179 11.29 9.06 11.39
C GLN A 179 11.97 10.42 11.40
N LYS A 180 12.42 10.83 12.59
CA LYS A 180 13.36 11.93 12.75
C LYS A 180 14.61 11.37 13.41
N ILE A 181 15.75 11.60 12.75
CA ILE A 181 17.07 11.35 13.28
C ILE A 181 17.77 12.70 13.27
N THR A 182 17.99 13.28 14.45
CA THR A 182 18.98 14.33 14.58
C THR A 182 20.34 13.65 14.42
N VAL A 183 21.05 13.95 13.34
CA VAL A 183 22.50 13.73 13.34
C VAL A 183 23.05 14.61 14.47
N THR A 184 23.28 14.01 15.64
CA THR A 184 24.24 14.59 16.57
C THR A 184 25.50 14.73 15.74
N PRO A 185 26.02 15.95 15.49
CA PRO A 185 27.32 16.05 14.86
C PRO A 185 28.23 15.17 15.69
N THR A 186 28.85 14.17 15.06
CA THR A 186 29.94 13.43 15.69
C THR A 186 30.81 14.52 16.30
N PRO A 187 31.08 14.53 17.62
CA PRO A 187 31.99 15.52 18.16
C PRO A 187 33.25 15.38 17.32
N VAL A 188 33.55 16.41 16.53
CA VAL A 188 34.82 16.49 15.82
C VAL A 188 35.80 16.48 16.97
N VAL A 189 36.45 15.35 17.19
CA VAL A 189 37.50 15.28 18.20
C VAL A 189 38.56 16.20 17.67
N THR A 190 38.59 17.41 18.21
CA THR A 190 39.63 18.37 17.91
C THR A 190 40.82 18.02 18.79
N THR A 191 42.04 18.14 18.25
CA THR A 191 43.22 18.16 19.12
C THR A 191 43.11 19.33 20.12
N LYS A 192 43.93 19.36 21.18
CA LYS A 192 44.01 20.54 22.07
C LYS A 192 44.29 21.87 21.33
N GLY A 193 44.66 21.83 20.03
CA GLY A 193 44.85 22.98 19.14
C GLY A 193 43.77 23.19 18.08
N GLY A 194 42.59 22.55 18.17
CA GLY A 194 41.45 22.85 17.29
C GLY A 194 41.47 22.18 15.90
N LEU A 195 42.46 21.34 15.60
CA LEU A 195 42.52 20.63 14.32
C LEU A 195 41.62 19.39 14.34
N PRO A 196 40.85 19.13 13.26
CA PRO A 196 39.99 17.94 13.18
C PRO A 196 40.82 16.66 13.14
N VAL A 197 40.55 15.73 14.06
CA VAL A 197 41.14 14.38 14.03
C VAL A 197 40.37 13.54 13.00
N ALA A 198 41.04 13.18 11.91
CA ALA A 198 40.49 12.23 10.96
C ALA A 198 40.36 10.84 11.62
N PRO A 199 39.25 10.11 11.41
CA PRO A 199 39.11 8.75 11.92
C PRO A 199 40.22 7.86 11.32
N ALA A 200 40.77 6.97 12.15
CA ALA A 200 41.75 6.00 11.68
C ALA A 200 41.17 5.22 10.49
N PRO A 201 41.93 5.01 9.40
CA PRO A 201 41.48 4.20 8.28
C PRO A 201 41.01 2.83 8.82
N LYS A 202 39.79 2.40 8.48
CA LYS A 202 39.38 1.02 8.76
C LYS A 202 40.26 0.11 7.91
N ILE A 203 41.19 -0.58 8.58
CA ILE A 203 42.06 -1.56 7.94
C ILE A 203 41.19 -2.79 7.62
N ILE A 204 40.80 -2.96 6.35
CA ILE A 204 39.97 -4.09 5.88
C ILE A 204 40.78 -5.41 5.81
N ALA A 205 42.11 -5.31 5.80
CA ALA A 205 43.01 -6.45 5.93
C ALA A 205 44.33 -6.00 6.55
N THR A 206 44.81 -6.72 7.56
CA THR A 206 46.20 -6.63 8.00
C THR A 206 47.11 -6.88 6.79
N PRO A 207 48.10 -6.01 6.51
CA PRO A 207 49.14 -6.31 5.52
C PRO A 207 49.79 -7.66 5.83
N ALA A 208 50.16 -8.44 4.82
CA ALA A 208 50.83 -9.72 5.00
C ALA A 208 52.19 -9.51 5.69
N THR A 209 52.23 -9.58 7.03
CA THR A 209 53.45 -9.42 7.84
C THR A 209 54.17 -10.75 8.06
N GLY A 210 54.27 -11.61 7.04
CA GLY A 210 55.09 -12.82 7.15
C GLY A 210 55.25 -13.55 5.82
N PRO A 211 56.38 -14.26 5.61
CA PRO A 211 56.48 -15.20 4.49
C PRO A 211 55.34 -16.20 4.63
N GLU A 212 54.56 -16.36 3.56
CA GLU A 212 53.37 -17.21 3.55
C GLU A 212 53.66 -18.60 4.12
N MET A 213 52.69 -19.28 4.73
CA MET A 213 52.86 -20.61 5.33
C MET A 213 53.27 -21.72 4.32
N LEU A 214 53.30 -21.43 3.03
CA LEU A 214 53.57 -22.39 1.95
C LEU A 214 54.95 -23.10 2.02
N PRO A 215 56.09 -22.44 2.32
CA PRO A 215 57.37 -23.11 2.49
C PRO A 215 57.44 -23.90 3.81
N LEU A 216 56.58 -23.60 4.81
CA LEU A 216 56.53 -24.34 6.06
C LEU A 216 55.88 -25.73 5.89
N ILE A 217 54.91 -25.85 4.97
CA ILE A 217 54.33 -27.15 4.57
C ILE A 217 55.39 -28.03 3.85
N GLY A 218 56.30 -27.40 3.11
CA GLY A 218 57.43 -28.08 2.45
C GLY A 218 58.46 -28.70 3.40
N LEU A 219 58.45 -28.34 4.69
CA LEU A 219 59.34 -28.91 5.73
C LEU A 219 58.75 -30.13 6.45
N ILE A 220 57.48 -30.49 6.20
CA ILE A 220 56.85 -31.67 6.79
C ILE A 220 57.50 -32.99 6.34
N PRO A 221 57.89 -33.18 5.05
CA PRO A 221 58.50 -34.42 4.60
C PRO A 221 59.88 -34.70 5.22
N THR A 222 60.66 -33.65 5.52
CA THR A 222 62.00 -33.81 6.12
C THR A 222 61.91 -34.21 7.60
N GLY A 223 60.92 -33.71 8.33
CA GLY A 223 60.63 -34.14 9.71
C GLY A 223 60.24 -35.62 9.81
N ILE A 224 59.43 -36.12 8.86
CA ILE A 224 59.02 -37.53 8.81
C ILE A 224 60.21 -38.44 8.46
N ALA A 225 61.06 -38.04 7.50
CA ALA A 225 62.26 -38.80 7.14
C ALA A 225 63.25 -38.91 8.33
N GLY A 226 63.46 -37.83 9.08
CA GLY A 226 64.30 -37.84 10.29
C GLY A 226 63.76 -38.76 11.39
N PHE A 227 62.44 -38.80 11.59
CA PHE A 227 61.80 -39.69 12.57
C PHE A 227 61.95 -41.17 12.19
N ILE A 228 61.83 -41.51 10.89
CA ILE A 228 61.99 -42.89 10.41
C ILE A 228 63.45 -43.36 10.54
N LEU A 229 64.43 -42.49 10.25
CA LEU A 229 65.85 -42.82 10.42
C LEU A 229 66.22 -43.05 11.90
N ARG A 230 65.69 -42.23 12.82
CA ARG A 230 65.90 -42.43 14.27
C ARG A 230 65.38 -43.78 14.77
N ARG A 231 64.28 -44.29 14.20
CA ARG A 231 63.68 -45.57 14.60
C ARG A 231 64.44 -46.80 14.07
N LYS A 232 65.20 -46.65 12.98
CA LYS A 232 66.05 -47.72 12.43
C LYS A 232 67.41 -47.86 13.12
N ILE A 233 67.91 -46.80 13.75
CA ILE A 233 69.20 -46.81 14.45
C ILE A 233 69.08 -47.46 15.85
N ASN A 234 67.88 -47.51 16.43
CA ASN A 234 67.61 -48.12 17.74
C ASN A 234 67.09 -49.58 17.65
N LYS A 235 67.54 -50.35 16.65
CA LYS A 235 67.32 -51.80 16.57
C LYS A 235 68.65 -52.52 16.37
#